data_AF-A0A2Z3RC22-F1
#
_entry.id   AF-A0A2Z3RC22-F1
#
_cell.length_a   1.000
_cell.length_b   1.000
_cell.length_c   1.000
_cell.angle_alpha   90.00
_cell.angle_beta   90.00
_cell.angle_gamma   90.00
#
_symmetry.space_group_name_H-M   'P 1'
#
loop_
_entity.id
_entity.type
_entity.pdbx_description
1 polymer ?
#
loop_
_entity_poly.entity_id
_entity_poly.type
_entity_poly.pdbx_seq_one_letter_code
_entity_poly.pdbx_strand_id
1 'polypeptide(L)'
;MAVVRDLPDEGQEQVLAFAEFLHVRLGGVKPPAPSEPLPIPRPDEESVVRAIKRLAASYPMLDRGKMLNETSTLMAQNVIGGRPNAEVIDDLERLFRTHFEAYQASKT
;
A
#
# COMPACT_ATOMS: atom_id res chain seq x y z
N MET A 1 25.82 17.53 10.05
CA MET A 1 26.77 16.58 9.43
C MET A 1 28.24 16.96 9.58
N ALA A 2 28.62 18.22 9.86
CA ALA A 2 30.04 18.58 10.09
C ALA A 2 30.63 17.85 11.31
N VAL A 3 29.95 17.88 12.46
CA VAL A 3 30.39 17.23 13.71
C VAL A 3 30.64 15.73 13.58
N VAL A 4 29.82 15.00 12.81
CA VAL A 4 30.02 13.55 12.61
C VAL A 4 31.26 13.27 11.78
N ARG A 5 31.55 14.11 10.78
CA ARG A 5 32.75 13.96 9.93
C ARG A 5 34.04 14.35 10.64
N ASP A 6 33.94 15.15 11.71
CA ASP A 6 35.07 15.55 12.55
C ASP A 6 35.39 14.52 13.66
N LEU A 7 34.59 13.46 13.79
CA LEU A 7 34.88 12.35 14.71
C LEU A 7 36.00 11.46 14.17
N PRO A 8 36.80 10.83 15.04
CA PRO A 8 37.64 9.70 14.67
C PRO A 8 36.82 8.56 14.07
N ASP A 9 37.44 7.70 13.26
CA ASP A 9 36.79 6.62 12.51
C ASP A 9 35.89 5.75 13.40
N GLU A 10 36.35 5.36 14.59
CA GLU A 10 35.57 4.59 15.56
C GLU A 10 34.27 5.31 15.98
N GLY A 11 34.32 6.63 16.15
CA GLY A 11 33.14 7.43 16.46
C GLY A 11 32.17 7.53 15.28
N GLN A 12 32.69 7.56 14.06
CA GLN A 12 31.85 7.54 12.85
C GLN A 12 31.13 6.21 12.69
N GLU A 13 31.84 5.09 12.92
CA GLU A 13 31.27 3.73 12.87
C GLU A 13 30.16 3.55 13.92
N GLN A 14 30.34 4.04 15.14
CA GLN A 14 29.32 3.97 16.19
C GLN A 14 28.06 4.77 15.81
N VAL A 15 28.22 5.95 15.22
CA VAL A 15 27.09 6.75 14.73
C VAL A 15 26.36 6.03 13.59
N LEU A 16 27.09 5.39 12.67
CA LEU A 16 26.50 4.58 11.59
C LEU A 16 25.70 3.40 12.15
N ALA A 17 26.30 2.63 13.06
CA ALA A 17 25.66 1.47 13.68
C ALA A 17 24.38 1.86 14.43
N PHE A 18 24.40 3.01 15.13
CA PHE A 18 23.21 3.53 15.80
C PHE A 18 22.14 4.00 14.80
N ALA A 19 22.53 4.64 13.70
CA ALA A 19 21.60 5.03 12.65
C ALA A 19 20.95 3.82 11.97
N GLU A 20 21.69 2.75 11.72
CA GLU A 20 21.17 1.47 11.21
C GLU A 20 20.20 0.83 12.20
N PHE A 21 20.56 0.80 13.49
CA PHE A 21 19.67 0.32 14.55
C PHE A 21 18.36 1.10 14.58
N LEU A 22 18.42 2.44 14.52
CA LEU A 22 17.23 3.29 14.47
C LEU A 22 16.41 3.04 13.20
N HIS A 23 17.05 2.84 12.06
CA HIS A 23 16.38 2.54 10.79
C HIS A 23 15.56 1.25 10.89
N VAL A 24 16.15 0.18 11.43
CA VAL A 24 15.47 -1.11 11.65
C VAL A 24 14.34 -0.96 12.68
N ARG A 25 14.59 -0.27 13.79
CA ARG A 25 13.63 -0.13 14.89
C ARG A 25 12.41 0.73 14.53
N LEU A 26 12.63 1.84 13.83
CA LEU A 26 11.59 2.81 13.50
C LEU A 26 10.99 2.58 12.11
N GLY A 27 11.50 1.59 11.35
CA GLY A 27 10.96 1.21 10.05
C GLY A 27 11.33 2.13 8.89
N GLY A 28 12.39 2.94 9.07
CA GLY A 28 12.87 3.92 8.10
C GLY A 28 11.83 4.97 7.69
N VAL A 29 12.26 6.03 7.00
CA VAL A 29 11.31 6.82 6.23
C VAL A 29 11.02 6.02 4.97
N LYS A 30 9.87 5.35 4.92
CA LYS A 30 9.40 4.78 3.65
C LYS A 30 9.29 5.93 2.64
N PRO A 31 9.83 5.78 1.42
CA PRO A 31 9.58 6.76 0.38
C PRO A 31 8.07 6.98 0.26
N PRO A 32 7.62 8.24 0.09
CA PRO A 32 6.20 8.53 -0.02
C PRO A 32 5.62 7.67 -1.14
N ALA A 33 4.47 7.04 -0.86
CA ALA A 33 3.79 6.24 -1.86
C ALA A 33 3.50 7.11 -3.10
N PRO A 34 3.57 6.54 -4.32
CA PRO A 34 3.14 7.22 -5.54
C PRO A 34 1.78 7.89 -5.33
N SER A 35 1.66 9.16 -5.74
CA SER A 35 0.39 9.89 -5.65
C SER A 35 -0.62 9.45 -6.70
N GLU A 36 -0.17 8.74 -7.73
CA GLU A 36 -0.98 8.21 -8.82
C GLU A 36 -1.03 6.68 -8.78
N PRO A 37 -2.10 6.06 -9.30
CA PRO A 37 -2.22 4.62 -9.35
C PRO A 37 -1.16 3.99 -10.26
N LEU A 38 -0.60 2.87 -9.84
CA LEU A 38 0.31 2.09 -10.66
C LEU A 38 -0.48 1.27 -11.69
N PRO A 39 -0.07 1.28 -12.98
CA PRO A 39 -0.79 0.59 -14.06
C PRO A 39 -0.49 -0.91 -14.02
N ILE A 40 -1.12 -1.63 -13.10
CA ILE A 40 -1.02 -3.10 -12.98
C ILE A 40 -2.24 -3.71 -13.67
N PRO A 41 -2.08 -4.36 -14.84
CA PRO A 41 -3.20 -4.89 -15.61
C PRO A 41 -3.88 -6.05 -14.88
N ARG A 42 -5.18 -6.19 -15.11
CA ARG A 42 -5.96 -7.35 -14.67
C ARG A 42 -5.55 -8.59 -15.50
N PRO A 43 -5.22 -9.72 -14.86
CA PRO A 43 -5.01 -10.99 -15.55
C PRO A 43 -6.32 -11.56 -16.11
N ASP A 44 -6.23 -12.40 -17.15
CA ASP A 44 -7.40 -13.04 -17.79
C ASP A 44 -8.22 -13.90 -16.81
N GLU A 45 -7.52 -14.67 -15.97
CA GLU A 45 -8.12 -15.47 -14.90
C GLU A 45 -7.65 -14.96 -13.53
N GLU A 46 -8.57 -14.34 -12.80
CA GLU A 46 -8.27 -13.73 -11.51
C GLU A 46 -9.28 -14.17 -10.44
N SER A 47 -8.78 -14.52 -9.26
CA SER A 47 -9.61 -14.74 -8.07
C SER A 47 -9.78 -13.44 -7.29
N VAL A 48 -10.88 -13.30 -6.54
CA VAL A 48 -11.16 -12.11 -5.73
C VAL A 48 -10.01 -11.75 -4.78
N VAL A 49 -9.36 -12.75 -4.18
CA VAL A 49 -8.19 -12.54 -3.31
C VAL A 49 -6.99 -11.97 -4.09
N ARG A 50 -6.76 -12.44 -5.33
CA ARG A 50 -5.70 -11.91 -6.19
C ARG A 50 -6.02 -10.48 -6.65
N ALA A 51 -7.28 -10.19 -6.97
CA ALA A 51 -7.73 -8.83 -7.29
C ALA A 51 -7.51 -7.86 -6.13
N ILE A 52 -7.87 -8.21 -4.89
CA ILE A 52 -7.61 -7.35 -3.72
C ILE A 52 -6.12 -7.05 -3.57
N LYS A 53 -5.25 -8.06 -3.78
CA LYS A 53 -3.79 -7.87 -3.73
C LYS A 53 -3.30 -6.96 -4.86
N ARG A 54 -3.77 -7.18 -6.10
CA ARG A 54 -3.44 -6.35 -7.27
C ARG A 54 -3.86 -4.91 -7.05
N LEU A 55 -5.12 -4.68 -6.65
CA LEU A 55 -5.66 -3.34 -6.43
C LEU A 55 -4.96 -2.62 -5.27
N ALA A 56 -4.63 -3.32 -4.19
CA ALA A 56 -3.81 -2.74 -3.12
C ALA A 56 -2.41 -2.33 -3.61
N ALA A 57 -1.83 -3.05 -4.57
CA ALA A 57 -0.56 -2.69 -5.19
C ALA A 57 -0.72 -1.55 -6.22
N SER A 58 -1.85 -1.49 -6.94
CA SER A 58 -2.18 -0.39 -7.86
C SER A 58 -2.43 0.92 -7.14
N TYR A 59 -2.96 0.90 -5.91
CA TYR A 59 -3.30 2.08 -5.13
C TYR A 59 -2.51 2.16 -3.81
N PRO A 60 -1.16 2.29 -3.86
CA PRO A 60 -0.33 2.25 -2.65
C PRO A 60 -0.55 3.45 -1.72
N MET A 61 -1.17 4.53 -2.21
CA MET A 61 -1.51 5.73 -1.44
C MET A 61 -2.78 5.59 -0.60
N LEU A 62 -3.63 4.59 -0.87
CA LEU A 62 -4.89 4.41 -0.15
C LEU A 62 -4.67 3.69 1.18
N ASP A 63 -5.39 4.14 2.21
CA ASP A 63 -5.41 3.49 3.51
C ASP A 63 -6.29 2.24 3.47
N ARG A 64 -5.61 1.08 3.38
CA ARG A 64 -6.24 -0.24 3.35
C ARG A 64 -7.09 -0.52 4.59
N GLY A 65 -6.76 0.07 5.74
CA GLY A 65 -7.53 -0.11 6.96
C GLY A 65 -8.95 0.45 6.83
N LYS A 66 -9.09 1.58 6.13
CA LYS A 66 -10.39 2.23 5.88
C LYS A 66 -11.28 1.49 4.90
N MET A 67 -10.71 0.60 4.08
CA MET A 67 -11.42 -0.13 3.03
C MET A 67 -11.71 -1.59 3.41
N LEU A 68 -11.28 -2.02 4.60
CA LEU A 68 -11.31 -3.43 5.01
C LEU A 68 -12.74 -3.96 5.12
N ASN A 69 -13.68 -3.14 5.59
CA ASN A 69 -15.05 -3.56 5.82
C ASN A 69 -15.79 -3.81 4.49
N GLU A 70 -15.64 -2.90 3.53
CA GLU A 70 -16.24 -2.97 2.21
C GLU A 70 -15.64 -4.13 1.40
N THR A 71 -14.31 -4.26 1.40
CA THR A 71 -13.62 -5.37 0.71
C THR A 71 -13.96 -6.74 1.31
N SER A 72 -14.12 -6.83 2.64
CA SER A 72 -14.56 -8.07 3.31
C SER A 72 -16.01 -8.43 2.95
N THR A 73 -16.89 -7.43 2.85
CA THR A 73 -18.28 -7.64 2.43
C THR A 73 -18.35 -8.22 1.01
N LEU A 74 -17.59 -7.65 0.07
CA LEU A 74 -17.52 -8.15 -1.32
C LEU A 74 -16.93 -9.56 -1.39
N MET A 75 -15.90 -9.86 -0.59
CA MET A 75 -15.35 -11.22 -0.48
C MET A 75 -16.39 -12.22 0.05
N ALA A 76 -17.15 -11.85 1.10
CA ALA A 76 -18.20 -12.71 1.65
C ALA A 76 -19.31 -13.00 0.63
N GLN A 77 -19.69 -12.02 -0.19
CA GLN A 77 -20.67 -12.21 -1.27
C GLN A 77 -20.18 -13.16 -2.36
N ASN A 78 -18.88 -13.17 -2.67
CA ASN A 78 -18.28 -14.15 -3.59
C ASN A 78 -18.33 -15.57 -3.02
N VAL A 79 -17.88 -15.74 -1.76
CA VAL A 79 -17.71 -17.05 -1.14
C VAL A 79 -19.04 -17.69 -0.71
N ILE A 80 -19.94 -16.89 -0.13
CA ILE A 80 -21.22 -17.38 0.43
C ILE A 80 -22.34 -17.28 -0.61
N GLY A 81 -22.37 -16.19 -1.37
CA GLY A 81 -23.42 -15.92 -2.37
C GLY A 81 -23.17 -16.58 -3.73
N GLY A 82 -22.00 -17.18 -3.96
CA GLY A 82 -21.64 -17.81 -5.24
C GLY A 82 -21.53 -16.81 -6.40
N ARG A 83 -21.37 -15.51 -6.12
CA ARG A 83 -21.24 -14.49 -7.17
C ARG A 83 -19.99 -14.76 -8.02
N PRO A 84 -20.06 -14.63 -9.36
CA PRO A 84 -18.91 -14.81 -10.22
C PRO A 84 -17.74 -13.91 -9.82
N ASN A 85 -16.51 -14.43 -9.90
CA ASN A 85 -15.31 -13.66 -9.57
C ASN A 85 -15.23 -12.36 -10.37
N ALA A 86 -15.57 -12.42 -11.67
CA ALA A 86 -15.49 -11.25 -12.55
C ALA A 86 -16.33 -10.07 -12.05
N GLU A 87 -17.58 -10.32 -11.66
CA GLU A 87 -18.48 -9.26 -11.16
C GLU A 87 -17.98 -8.65 -9.85
N VAL A 88 -17.49 -9.49 -8.93
CA VAL A 88 -16.98 -9.02 -7.64
C VAL A 88 -15.68 -8.23 -7.83
N ILE A 89 -14.85 -8.60 -8.80
CA ILE A 89 -13.65 -7.86 -9.17
C ILE A 89 -14.02 -6.49 -9.76
N ASP A 90 -15.05 -6.40 -10.60
CA ASP A 90 -15.52 -5.12 -11.15
C ASP A 90 -16.03 -4.18 -10.04
N ASP A 91 -16.74 -4.73 -9.05
CA ASP A 91 -17.18 -3.99 -7.86
C ASP A 91 -15.99 -3.51 -7.02
N LEU A 92 -14.97 -4.35 -6.82
CA LEU A 92 -13.72 -3.97 -6.15
C LEU A 92 -12.99 -2.86 -6.91
N GLU A 93 -12.91 -2.93 -8.23
CA GLU A 93 -12.27 -1.90 -9.06
C GLU A 93 -13.00 -0.56 -8.94
N ARG A 94 -14.34 -0.57 -8.88
CA ARG A 94 -15.14 0.63 -8.63
C ARG A 94 -14.89 1.18 -7.23
N LEU A 95 -14.87 0.33 -6.20
CA LEU A 95 -14.59 0.72 -4.82
C LEU A 95 -13.23 1.44 -4.73
N PHE A 96 -12.15 0.83 -5.23
CA PHE A 96 -10.81 1.42 -5.20
C PHE A 96 -10.74 2.77 -5.93
N ARG A 97 -11.39 2.89 -7.08
CA ARG A 97 -11.48 4.15 -7.82
C ARG A 97 -12.20 5.24 -7.03
N THR A 98 -13.34 4.94 -6.40
CA THR A 98 -14.06 5.92 -5.55
C THR A 98 -13.21 6.41 -4.39
N HIS A 99 -12.48 5.51 -3.71
CA HIS A 99 -11.56 5.91 -2.64
C HIS A 99 -10.40 6.77 -3.17
N PHE A 100 -9.91 6.50 -4.38
CA PHE A 100 -8.89 7.31 -5.01
C PHE A 100 -9.39 8.71 -5.39
N GLU A 101 -10.60 8.83 -5.93
CA GLU A 101 -11.23 10.12 -6.21
C GLU A 101 -11.40 10.95 -4.92
N ALA A 102 -11.88 10.33 -3.84
CA ALA A 102 -11.98 10.98 -2.53
C ALA A 102 -10.61 11.41 -1.98
N TYR A 103 -9.58 10.57 -2.14
CA TYR A 103 -8.20 10.90 -1.78
C TYR A 103 -7.69 12.12 -2.55
N GLN A 104 -7.92 12.19 -3.87
CA GLN A 104 -7.53 13.34 -4.70
C GLN A 104 -8.28 14.62 -4.30
N ALA A 105 -9.58 14.52 -4.03
CA ALA A 105 -10.39 15.65 -3.58
C ALA A 105 -9.90 16.21 -2.22
N SER A 106 -9.45 15.35 -1.31
CA SER A 106 -8.90 15.77 0.00
C SER A 106 -7.52 16.43 -0.08
N LYS A 107 -6.84 16.32 -1.23
CA LYS A 107 -5.53 16.92 -1.49
C LYS A 107 -5.62 18.33 -2.10
N THR A 108 -6.83 18.74 -2.53
CA THR A 108 -7.11 20.08 -3.08
C THR A 108 -7.58 21.00 -1.96
#